data_AF-A0A6J4XDN1-F1
#
_entry.id   AF-A0A6J4XDN1-F1
#
_cell.length_a   1.000
_cell.length_b   1.000
_cell.length_c   1.000
_cell.angle_alpha   90.00
_cell.angle_beta   90.00
_cell.angle_gamma   90.00
#
_symmetry.space_group_name_H-M   'P 1'
#
loop_
_entity.id
_entity.type
_entity.pdbx_description
1 polymer ?
#
loop_
_entity_poly.entity_id
_entity_poly.type
_entity_poly.pdbx_seq_one_letter_code
_entity_poly.pdbx_strand_id
1 'polypeptide(L)'
;MIMRISEKISFNEYWHDPKYATKKPVMNGSLKKMYGDNIYHHNGTKWIQVDSHHSLEDGSPNVHNLRKDTSVDAVLISNEYYYFGKKTLEISDEFIHYIVKKGPGHRCPDKHWGDKLISYISYKYPTMGYYDDPALFSKFERYDGQS
;
A
#
# COMPACT_ATOMS: atom_id res chain seq x y z
N MET A 1 -8.64 2.47 -1.48
CA MET A 1 -7.75 3.64 -1.30
C MET A 1 -7.78 4.46 -2.58
N ILE A 2 -7.62 5.77 -2.47
CA ILE A 2 -7.46 6.70 -3.59
C ILE A 2 -6.35 7.66 -3.22
N MET A 3 -5.44 7.97 -4.12
CA MET A 3 -4.32 8.86 -3.82
C MET A 3 -3.85 9.59 -5.08
N ARG A 4 -3.41 10.84 -4.92
CA ARG A 4 -2.60 11.54 -5.93
C ARG A 4 -1.13 11.37 -5.57
N ILE A 5 -0.34 10.81 -6.49
CA ILE A 5 1.11 10.67 -6.29
C ILE A 5 1.72 12.08 -6.17
N SER A 6 2.40 12.33 -5.06
CA SER A 6 3.08 13.59 -4.77
C SER A 6 4.57 13.50 -5.11
N GLU A 7 5.18 12.35 -4.88
CA GLU A 7 6.60 12.10 -5.12
C GLU A 7 6.82 10.61 -5.43
N LYS A 8 7.90 10.32 -6.15
CA LYS A 8 8.43 8.98 -6.38
C LYS A 8 9.87 8.97 -5.87
N ILE A 9 10.16 8.10 -4.92
CA ILE A 9 11.49 7.94 -4.31
C ILE A 9 11.94 6.49 -4.42
N SER A 10 13.22 6.20 -4.24
CA SER A 10 13.74 4.83 -4.15
C SER A 10 13.36 4.16 -2.83
N PHE A 11 13.47 2.83 -2.78
CA PHE A 11 13.33 2.07 -1.53
C PHE A 11 14.35 2.52 -0.48
N ASN A 12 15.57 2.86 -0.89
CA ASN A 12 16.61 3.29 0.04
C ASN A 12 16.38 4.71 0.57
N GLU A 13 15.88 5.64 -0.24
CA GLU A 13 15.46 6.97 0.25
C GLU A 13 14.33 6.81 1.28
N TYR A 14 13.31 6.00 0.97
CA TYR A 14 12.24 5.71 1.93
C TYR A 14 12.78 5.07 3.22
N TRP A 15 13.67 4.08 3.09
CA TRP A 15 14.16 3.30 4.22
C TRP A 15 15.04 4.11 5.16
N HIS A 16 15.87 5.01 4.66
CA HIS A 16 16.82 5.76 5.48
C HIS A 16 16.25 7.10 5.98
N ASP A 17 15.17 7.60 5.40
CA ASP A 17 14.53 8.84 5.84
C ASP A 17 13.84 8.65 7.22
N PRO A 18 14.24 9.42 8.26
CA PRO A 18 13.63 9.38 9.58
C PRO A 18 12.11 9.63 9.59
N LYS A 19 11.58 10.37 8.61
CA LYS A 19 10.13 10.63 8.43
C LYS A 19 9.32 9.33 8.35
N TYR A 20 9.90 8.28 7.78
CA TYR A 20 9.24 6.99 7.58
C TYR A 20 9.67 5.91 8.59
N ALA A 21 10.44 6.26 9.62
CA ALA A 21 10.96 5.29 10.60
C ALA A 21 9.85 4.48 11.29
N THR A 22 8.70 5.11 11.58
CA THR A 22 7.54 4.45 12.21
C THR A 22 6.78 3.52 11.27
N LYS A 23 7.12 3.52 9.97
CA LYS A 23 6.50 2.69 8.93
C LYS A 23 7.22 1.37 8.70
N LYS A 24 8.35 1.14 9.37
CA LYS A 24 9.07 -0.14 9.31
C LYS A 24 8.38 -1.17 10.22
N PRO A 25 8.36 -2.45 9.84
CA PRO A 25 7.77 -3.49 10.68
C PRO A 25 8.57 -3.66 11.97
N VAL A 26 7.86 -3.90 13.07
CA VAL A 26 8.42 -4.22 14.40
C VAL A 26 7.63 -5.40 14.96
N MET A 27 8.20 -6.60 14.89
CA MET A 27 7.51 -7.86 15.18
C MET A 27 7.13 -8.06 16.64
N ASN A 28 7.82 -7.38 17.56
CA ASN A 28 7.46 -7.31 18.98
C ASN A 28 6.68 -6.02 19.33
N GLY A 29 6.15 -5.32 18.32
CA GLY A 29 5.42 -4.07 18.46
C GLY A 29 3.90 -4.26 18.57
N SER A 30 3.16 -3.16 18.44
CA SER A 30 1.71 -3.21 18.29
C SER A 30 1.31 -3.88 16.97
N LEU A 31 0.08 -4.36 16.87
CA LEU A 31 -0.45 -4.99 15.65
C LEU A 31 -0.13 -4.16 14.38
N LYS A 32 -0.42 -2.86 14.40
CA LYS A 32 -0.11 -1.94 13.30
C LYS A 32 1.38 -1.89 12.94
N LYS A 33 2.26 -1.95 13.94
CA LYS A 33 3.71 -1.96 13.72
C LYS A 33 4.20 -3.30 13.18
N MET A 34 3.55 -4.43 13.46
CA MET A 34 3.98 -5.74 12.94
C MET A 34 3.81 -5.87 11.42
N TYR A 35 2.83 -5.18 10.84
CA TYR A 35 2.64 -5.17 9.39
C TYR A 35 3.66 -4.24 8.70
N GLY A 36 3.82 -3.01 9.20
CA GLY A 36 4.61 -1.98 8.53
C GLY A 36 4.03 -1.58 7.16
N ASP A 37 4.70 -0.63 6.49
CA ASP A 37 4.37 -0.20 5.12
C ASP A 37 5.46 -0.61 4.13
N ASN A 38 6.75 -0.39 4.45
CA ASN A 38 7.88 -0.84 3.64
C ASN A 38 8.71 -1.87 4.39
N ILE A 39 9.01 -2.99 3.72
CA ILE A 39 9.76 -4.13 4.25
C ILE A 39 11.04 -4.40 3.46
N TYR A 40 11.35 -3.58 2.45
CA TYR A 40 12.47 -3.77 1.54
C TYR A 40 13.48 -2.61 1.62
N HIS A 41 14.76 -2.95 1.52
CA HIS A 41 15.83 -1.99 1.26
C HIS A 41 17.02 -2.68 0.57
N HIS A 42 17.91 -1.91 -0.05
CA HIS A 42 19.13 -2.42 -0.67
C HIS A 42 20.34 -2.05 0.18
N ASN A 43 21.18 -3.03 0.54
CA ASN A 43 22.35 -2.78 1.40
C ASN A 43 23.64 -2.42 0.62
N GLY A 44 23.54 -2.19 -0.68
CA GLY A 44 24.67 -1.95 -1.58
C GLY A 44 25.17 -3.21 -2.30
N THR A 45 24.80 -4.40 -1.83
CA THR A 45 25.16 -5.68 -2.47
C THR A 45 23.92 -6.47 -2.92
N LYS A 46 22.86 -6.46 -2.12
CA LYS A 46 21.63 -7.19 -2.39
C LYS A 46 20.41 -6.51 -1.80
N TRP A 47 19.26 -6.86 -2.34
CA TRP A 47 17.96 -6.57 -1.73
C TRP A 47 17.81 -7.36 -0.43
N ILE A 48 17.25 -6.69 0.58
CA ILE A 48 16.95 -7.22 1.90
C ILE A 48 15.44 -7.07 2.11
N GLN A 49 14.80 -8.16 2.52
CA GLN A 49 13.47 -8.14 3.13
C GLN A 49 13.65 -8.30 4.64
N VAL A 50 13.09 -7.38 5.43
CA VAL A 50 13.06 -7.54 6.89
C VAL A 50 11.90 -8.44 7.33
N ASP A 51 12.01 -9.01 8.53
CA ASP A 51 10.93 -9.81 9.11
C ASP A 51 9.63 -9.00 9.23
N SER A 52 8.55 -9.53 8.65
CA SER A 52 7.28 -8.85 8.48
C SER A 52 6.13 -9.83 8.23
N HIS A 53 4.90 -9.31 8.13
CA HIS A 53 3.73 -10.05 7.64
C HIS A 53 4.01 -10.86 6.35
N HIS A 54 4.84 -10.38 5.43
CA HIS A 54 5.13 -11.03 4.14
C HIS A 54 6.39 -11.93 4.13
N SER A 55 7.00 -12.16 5.30
CA SER A 55 8.06 -13.16 5.46
C SER A 55 7.47 -14.56 5.61
N LEU A 56 8.29 -15.60 5.38
CA LEU A 56 7.96 -16.99 5.69
C LEU A 56 7.71 -17.17 7.20
N GLU A 57 7.20 -18.35 7.58
CA GLU A 57 6.79 -18.63 8.97
C GLU A 57 7.93 -18.42 9.98
N ASP A 58 9.16 -18.76 9.59
CA ASP A 58 10.39 -18.58 10.38
C ASP A 58 10.95 -17.14 10.34
N GLY A 59 10.27 -16.21 9.66
CA GLY A 59 10.70 -14.83 9.46
C GLY A 59 11.68 -14.63 8.29
N SER A 60 12.07 -15.70 7.59
CA SER A 60 12.98 -15.59 6.45
C SER A 60 12.31 -14.94 5.22
N PRO A 61 13.10 -14.33 4.30
CA PRO A 61 12.56 -13.66 3.13
C PRO A 61 11.75 -14.57 2.19
N ASN A 62 10.64 -14.07 1.67
CA ASN A 62 9.98 -14.67 0.52
C ASN A 62 10.67 -14.18 -0.76
N VAL A 63 11.61 -14.98 -1.29
CA VAL A 63 12.45 -14.63 -2.45
C VAL A 63 11.62 -14.34 -3.71
N HIS A 64 10.48 -15.00 -3.88
CA HIS A 64 9.58 -14.75 -5.01
C HIS A 64 9.03 -13.31 -4.96
N ASN A 65 8.47 -12.91 -3.82
CA ASN A 65 7.92 -11.57 -3.62
C ASN A 65 9.02 -10.51 -3.66
N LEU A 66 10.16 -10.76 -2.98
CA LEU A 66 11.30 -9.85 -3.00
C LEU A 66 11.69 -9.46 -4.43
N ARG A 67 11.91 -10.45 -5.31
CA ARG A 67 12.29 -10.18 -6.70
C ARG A 67 11.21 -9.44 -7.49
N LYS A 68 9.94 -9.77 -7.26
CA LYS A 68 8.81 -9.16 -7.97
C LYS A 68 8.62 -7.70 -7.55
N ASP A 69 8.62 -7.45 -6.26
CA ASP A 69 8.33 -6.15 -5.67
C ASP A 69 9.50 -5.17 -5.82
N THR A 70 10.75 -5.67 -5.86
CA THR A 70 11.94 -4.84 -6.09
C THR A 70 12.40 -4.81 -7.55
N SER A 71 11.56 -5.28 -8.48
CA SER A 71 11.83 -5.22 -9.92
C SER A 71 11.93 -3.79 -10.46
N VAL A 72 11.32 -2.84 -9.76
CA VAL A 72 11.44 -1.40 -10.00
C VAL A 72 11.76 -0.72 -8.67
N ASP A 73 12.84 0.06 -8.63
CA ASP A 73 13.22 0.83 -7.45
C ASP A 73 12.40 2.12 -7.34
N ALA A 74 11.13 1.98 -6.95
CA ALA A 74 10.21 3.08 -6.81
C ALA A 74 9.17 2.84 -5.71
N VAL A 75 9.12 3.75 -4.75
CA VAL A 75 8.07 3.92 -3.75
C VAL A 75 7.30 5.20 -4.07
N LEU A 76 5.97 5.09 -4.14
CA LEU A 76 5.07 6.21 -4.45
C LEU A 76 4.53 6.81 -3.14
N ILE A 77 4.77 8.10 -2.91
CA ILE A 77 4.24 8.80 -1.74
C ILE A 77 3.13 9.74 -2.18
N SER A 78 2.17 9.92 -1.28
CA SER A 78 1.06 10.84 -1.45
C SER A 78 0.78 11.60 -0.17
N ASN A 79 0.63 12.91 -0.31
CA ASN A 79 0.11 13.79 0.75
C ASN A 79 -1.41 13.98 0.62
N GLU A 80 -2.04 13.42 -0.42
CA GLU A 80 -3.45 13.61 -0.77
C GLU A 80 -4.10 12.27 -1.08
N TYR A 81 -4.73 11.69 -0.08
CA TYR A 81 -5.28 10.35 -0.16
C TYR A 81 -6.60 10.21 0.60
N TYR A 82 -7.36 9.18 0.24
CA TYR A 82 -8.53 8.68 0.95
C TYR A 82 -8.32 7.20 1.26
N TYR A 83 -8.28 6.86 2.54
CA TYR A 83 -8.22 5.48 3.03
C TYR A 83 -9.50 5.14 3.79
N PHE A 84 -10.41 4.39 3.14
CA PHE A 84 -11.71 4.05 3.70
C PHE A 84 -11.72 2.84 4.64
N GLY A 85 -10.67 2.02 4.66
CA GLY A 85 -10.61 0.83 5.50
C GLY A 85 -11.87 -0.05 5.40
N LYS A 86 -12.34 -0.55 6.54
CA LYS A 86 -13.57 -1.35 6.69
C LYS A 86 -14.86 -0.59 6.39
N LYS A 87 -14.85 0.74 6.39
CA LYS A 87 -16.03 1.55 6.03
C LYS A 87 -16.40 1.39 4.56
N THR A 88 -15.41 1.07 3.72
CA THR A 88 -15.53 0.97 2.25
C THR A 88 -16.03 2.26 1.58
N LEU A 89 -16.02 2.27 0.25
CA LEU A 89 -16.57 3.37 -0.55
C LEU A 89 -17.61 2.79 -1.51
N GLU A 90 -18.87 3.15 -1.29
CA GLU A 90 -19.93 2.86 -2.25
C GLU A 90 -19.83 3.83 -3.43
N ILE A 91 -19.71 3.25 -4.63
CA ILE A 91 -19.68 3.94 -5.92
C ILE A 91 -20.75 3.35 -6.84
N SER A 92 -21.26 4.14 -7.78
CA SER A 92 -22.25 3.68 -8.76
C SER A 92 -21.71 2.61 -9.70
N ASP A 93 -22.61 1.83 -10.31
CA ASP A 93 -22.27 0.81 -11.32
C ASP A 93 -21.51 1.40 -12.51
N GLU A 94 -21.76 2.67 -12.83
CA GLU A 94 -21.04 3.41 -13.86
C GLU A 94 -19.54 3.49 -13.54
N PHE A 95 -19.17 3.89 -12.32
CA PHE A 95 -17.77 3.90 -11.90
C PHE A 95 -17.17 2.49 -11.86
N ILE A 96 -17.94 1.49 -11.43
CA ILE A 96 -17.49 0.09 -11.44
C ILE A 96 -17.18 -0.35 -12.88
N HIS A 97 -18.03 -0.01 -13.84
CA HIS A 97 -17.88 -0.41 -15.23
C HIS A 97 -16.64 0.22 -15.87
N TYR A 98 -16.41 1.53 -15.68
CA TYR A 98 -15.35 2.25 -16.38
C TYR A 98 -14.01 2.29 -15.64
N ILE A 99 -14.02 2.37 -14.31
CA ILE A 99 -12.79 2.61 -13.53
C ILE A 99 -12.27 1.32 -12.89
N VAL A 100 -13.15 0.48 -12.36
CA VAL A 100 -12.73 -0.66 -11.52
C VAL A 100 -12.21 -1.82 -12.39
N LYS A 101 -10.98 -2.26 -12.10
CA LYS A 101 -10.43 -3.51 -12.62
C LYS A 101 -10.86 -4.67 -11.71
N LYS A 102 -11.46 -5.72 -12.29
CA LYS A 102 -11.69 -6.99 -11.60
C LYS A 102 -10.44 -7.87 -11.68
N GLY A 103 -10.00 -8.42 -10.55
CA GLY A 103 -8.80 -9.26 -10.44
C GLY A 103 -7.47 -8.51 -10.57
N PRO A 104 -6.32 -9.22 -10.60
CA PRO A 104 -4.99 -8.62 -10.60
C PRO A 104 -4.72 -7.65 -11.77
N GLY A 105 -3.70 -6.80 -11.59
CA GLY A 105 -3.27 -5.79 -12.55
C GLY A 105 -3.94 -4.43 -12.33
N HIS A 106 -3.83 -3.56 -13.33
CA HIS A 106 -4.40 -2.21 -13.28
C HIS A 106 -5.25 -1.93 -14.52
N ARG A 107 -6.06 -0.87 -14.45
CA ARG A 107 -6.76 -0.26 -15.59
C ARG A 107 -6.37 1.20 -15.65
N CYS A 108 -6.19 1.71 -16.86
CA CYS A 108 -6.02 3.13 -17.13
C CYS A 108 -7.31 3.66 -17.77
N PRO A 109 -8.32 4.10 -16.98
CA PRO A 109 -9.56 4.63 -17.52
C PRO A 109 -9.30 5.97 -18.24
N ASP A 110 -10.22 6.35 -19.14
CA ASP A 110 -10.19 7.68 -19.74
C ASP A 110 -10.23 8.76 -18.66
N LYS A 111 -9.50 9.86 -18.91
CA LYS A 111 -9.32 10.95 -17.94
C LYS A 111 -10.64 11.46 -17.38
N HIS A 112 -11.67 11.60 -18.22
CA HIS A 112 -12.99 12.06 -17.80
C HIS A 112 -13.60 11.22 -16.67
N TRP A 113 -13.44 9.89 -16.71
CA TRP A 113 -13.92 9.01 -15.64
C TRP A 113 -13.14 9.21 -14.34
N GLY A 114 -11.82 9.36 -14.44
CA GLY A 114 -10.98 9.71 -13.29
C GLY A 114 -11.40 11.03 -12.66
N ASP A 115 -11.57 12.08 -13.46
CA ASP A 115 -12.01 13.39 -13.00
C ASP A 115 -13.40 13.31 -12.32
N LYS A 116 -14.36 12.61 -12.94
CA LYS A 116 -15.71 12.42 -12.40
C LYS A 116 -15.70 11.72 -11.04
N LEU A 117 -14.86 10.69 -10.88
CA LEU A 117 -14.70 9.99 -9.60
C LEU A 117 -14.08 10.89 -8.54
N ILE A 118 -13.02 11.63 -8.89
CA ILE A 118 -12.37 12.56 -7.97
C ILE A 118 -13.39 13.60 -7.48
N SER A 119 -14.16 14.21 -8.38
CA SER A 119 -15.20 15.19 -8.03
C SER A 119 -16.28 14.59 -7.13
N TYR A 120 -16.76 13.38 -7.44
CA TYR A 120 -17.73 12.66 -6.60
C TYR A 120 -17.22 12.48 -5.17
N ILE A 121 -15.97 12.08 -5.03
CA ILE A 121 -15.37 11.77 -3.73
C ILE A 121 -15.04 13.03 -2.96
N SER A 122 -14.46 14.04 -3.59
CA SER A 122 -14.18 15.31 -2.92
C SER A 122 -15.45 16.00 -2.43
N TYR A 123 -16.57 15.82 -3.15
CA TYR A 123 -17.87 16.34 -2.73
C TYR A 123 -18.43 15.57 -1.52
N LYS A 124 -18.44 14.23 -1.58
CA LYS A 124 -19.00 13.37 -0.52
C LYS A 124 -18.09 13.29 0.73
N TYR A 125 -16.79 13.46 0.54
CA TYR A 125 -15.72 13.32 1.53
C TYR A 125 -14.79 14.55 1.45
N PRO A 126 -15.16 15.67 2.09
CA PRO A 126 -14.45 16.93 1.96
C PRO A 126 -13.06 16.92 2.62
N THR A 127 -12.79 15.95 3.51
CA THR A 127 -11.52 15.83 4.22
C THR A 127 -10.73 14.64 3.66
N MET A 128 -9.49 14.87 3.21
CA MET A 128 -8.60 13.77 2.84
C MET A 128 -8.06 13.07 4.10
N GLY A 129 -7.74 11.78 3.98
CA GLY A 129 -6.99 11.04 4.98
C GLY A 129 -7.59 9.69 5.33
N TYR A 130 -7.44 9.32 6.60
CA TYR A 130 -7.80 8.02 7.17
C TYR A 130 -9.21 8.05 7.73
N TYR A 131 -10.09 7.22 7.17
CA TYR A 131 -11.48 7.12 7.58
C TYR A 131 -11.77 5.92 8.49
N ASP A 132 -11.03 4.82 8.36
CA ASP A 132 -11.25 3.63 9.18
C ASP A 132 -10.08 2.61 9.18
N ASP A 133 -10.08 1.73 10.18
CA ASP A 133 -9.47 0.39 10.30
C ASP A 133 -9.17 -0.37 8.99
N PRO A 134 -7.97 -0.90 8.66
CA PRO A 134 -7.90 -2.03 7.73
C PRO A 134 -8.81 -3.17 8.21
N ALA A 135 -9.59 -3.76 7.29
CA ALA A 135 -10.56 -4.80 7.64
C ALA A 135 -9.94 -6.05 8.29
N LEU A 136 -8.67 -6.33 7.99
CA LEU A 136 -7.92 -7.51 8.47
C LEU A 136 -7.05 -7.22 9.70
N PHE A 137 -7.10 -6.01 10.29
CA PHE A 137 -6.32 -5.63 11.47
C PHE A 137 -6.99 -6.03 12.80
N SER A 138 -7.43 -7.29 12.90
CA SER A 138 -7.98 -7.84 14.16
C SER A 138 -6.97 -8.74 14.89
N LYS A 139 -6.14 -9.47 14.14
CA LYS A 139 -5.10 -10.38 14.63
C LYS A 139 -3.91 -10.35 13.67
N PHE A 140 -2.71 -10.60 14.19
CA PHE A 140 -1.54 -10.79 13.36
C PHE A 140 -1.51 -12.21 12.83
N GLU A 141 -1.37 -12.35 11.52
CA GLU A 141 -1.14 -13.61 10.82
C GLU A 141 -0.10 -13.34 9.75
N ARG A 142 0.78 -14.29 9.42
CA ARG A 142 1.72 -14.11 8.30
C ARG A 142 1.01 -14.48 6.99
N TYR A 143 1.44 -13.85 5.91
CA TYR A 143 1.07 -14.22 4.55
C TYR A 143 1.64 -15.60 4.23
N ASP A 144 0.80 -16.49 3.68
CA ASP A 144 1.16 -17.88 3.39
C ASP A 144 2.11 -18.07 2.18
N GLY A 145 2.45 -16.97 1.51
CA GLY A 145 3.40 -16.96 0.41
C GLY A 145 2.82 -17.35 -0.95
N GLN A 146 1.51 -17.59 -1.07
CA GLN A 146 0.87 -18.00 -2.33
C GLN A 146 -0.05 -16.90 -2.86
N SER A 147 0.27 -16.34 -4.03
CA SER A 147 -0.59 -15.43 -4.79
C SER A 147 -1.19 -16.10 -6.01
#